data_AF-A0A7C7PU25-F1
#
_entry.id   AF-A0A7C7PU25-F1
#
_cell.length_a   1.000
_cell.length_b   1.000
_cell.length_c   1.000
_cell.angle_alpha   90.00
_cell.angle_beta   90.00
_cell.angle_gamma   90.00
#
_symmetry.space_group_name_H-M   'P 1'
#
loop_
_entity.id
_entity.type
_entity.pdbx_description
1 polymer ?
#
loop_
_entity_poly.entity_id
_entity_poly.type
_entity_poly.pdbx_seq_one_letter_code
_entity_poly.pdbx_strand_id
1 'polypeptide(L)'
;MIKFIMPTTLKWEEETPTYGKCVIEPLEKGYGVTIGNSLRRVLLSSIQGAAPTAVKFEGALHEFTTLPGVREDLVEIILNLKKLRFKLLGEG
;
A
#
# COMPACT_ATOMS: atom_id res chain seq x y z
N MET A 1 32.97 18.21 -20.71
CA MET A 1 31.57 17.84 -20.40
C MET A 1 31.61 16.72 -19.39
N ILE A 2 31.07 16.90 -18.19
CA ILE A 2 31.07 15.85 -17.16
C ILE A 2 30.06 14.78 -17.60
N LYS A 3 30.50 13.52 -17.62
CA LYS A 3 29.67 12.37 -18.04
C LYS A 3 28.74 11.99 -16.90
N PHE A 4 27.44 11.98 -17.18
CA PHE A 4 26.42 11.59 -16.21
C PHE A 4 26.60 10.14 -15.77
N ILE A 5 26.57 9.87 -14.46
CA ILE A 5 26.67 8.51 -13.91
C ILE A 5 25.30 7.85 -13.97
N MET A 6 25.14 6.90 -14.90
CA MET A 6 23.98 6.02 -14.93
C MET A 6 24.15 4.89 -13.92
N PRO A 7 23.09 4.52 -13.18
CA PRO A 7 23.13 3.36 -12.30
C PRO A 7 23.36 2.09 -13.13
N THR A 8 24.30 1.25 -12.67
CA THR A 8 24.68 0.01 -13.35
C THR A 8 24.18 -1.23 -12.60
N THR A 9 23.89 -1.09 -11.32
CA THR A 9 23.48 -2.20 -10.44
C THR A 9 22.08 -1.95 -9.91
N LEU A 10 21.22 -2.95 -10.07
CA LEU A 10 19.92 -3.07 -9.41
C LEU A 10 19.85 -4.47 -8.80
N LYS A 11 19.81 -4.54 -7.46
CA LYS A 11 19.83 -5.81 -6.73
C LYS A 11 18.75 -5.83 -5.65
N TRP A 12 18.03 -6.94 -5.58
CA TRP A 12 17.16 -7.24 -4.44
C TRP A 12 17.99 -7.86 -3.32
N GLU A 13 17.96 -7.25 -2.13
CA GLU A 13 18.56 -7.80 -0.91
C GLU A 13 17.58 -8.69 -0.16
N GLU A 14 16.30 -8.31 -0.19
CA GLU A 14 15.23 -9.06 0.47
C GLU A 14 14.00 -9.06 -0.45
N GLU A 15 13.39 -10.23 -0.58
CA GLU A 15 12.17 -10.43 -1.33
C GLU A 15 11.28 -11.41 -0.59
N THR A 16 10.14 -10.91 -0.12
CA THR A 16 9.07 -11.69 0.49
C THR A 16 7.76 -11.30 -0.18
N PRO A 17 6.67 -12.07 0.00
CA PRO A 17 5.38 -11.73 -0.61
C PRO A 17 4.82 -10.34 -0.23
N THR A 18 5.28 -9.73 0.88
CA THR A 18 4.75 -8.46 1.39
C THR A 18 5.81 -7.38 1.62
N TYR A 19 7.09 -7.70 1.45
CA TYR A 19 8.21 -6.79 1.68
C TYR A 19 9.31 -7.05 0.65
N GLY A 20 9.87 -5.96 0.11
CA GLY A 20 11.01 -6.02 -0.80
C GLY A 20 11.99 -4.89 -0.51
N LYS A 21 13.28 -5.20 -0.55
CA LYS A 21 14.37 -4.23 -0.42
C LYS A 21 15.25 -4.26 -1.65
N CYS A 22 15.23 -3.19 -2.43
CA CYS A 22 16.01 -3.03 -3.65
C CYS A 22 17.11 -1.97 -3.45
N VAL A 23 18.33 -2.29 -3.87
CA VAL A 23 19.48 -1.40 -3.85
C VAL A 23 19.83 -1.00 -5.28
N ILE A 24 20.01 0.30 -5.52
CA ILE A 24 20.36 0.88 -6.82
C ILE A 24 21.61 1.74 -6.65
N GLU A 25 22.67 1.41 -7.38
CA GLU A 25 23.95 2.11 -7.33
C GLU A 25 24.77 1.94 -8.61
N PRO A 26 25.73 2.82 -8.91
CA PRO A 26 25.98 4.11 -8.27
C PRO A 26 24.98 5.19 -8.73
N LEU A 27 24.73 6.18 -7.89
CA LEU A 27 23.93 7.37 -8.23
C LEU A 27 24.76 8.63 -8.03
N GLU A 28 24.54 9.63 -8.88
CA GLU A 28 25.11 10.95 -8.67
C GLU A 28 24.61 11.58 -7.36
N LYS A 29 25.44 12.45 -6.79
CA LYS A 29 25.08 13.19 -5.56
C LYS A 29 23.76 13.92 -5.77
N GLY A 30 22.80 13.67 -4.87
CA GLY A 30 21.46 14.26 -4.91
C GLY A 30 20.42 13.44 -5.68
N TYR A 31 20.81 12.60 -6.65
CA TYR A 31 19.86 11.81 -7.43
C TYR A 31 19.16 10.72 -6.61
N GLY A 32 19.82 10.19 -5.57
CA GLY A 32 19.18 9.24 -4.64
C GLY A 32 17.91 9.82 -4.00
N VAL A 33 17.92 11.09 -3.59
CA VAL A 33 16.75 11.75 -3.00
C VAL A 33 15.69 12.04 -4.06
N THR A 34 16.09 12.51 -5.24
CA THR A 34 15.17 12.81 -6.35
C THR A 34 14.40 11.56 -6.80
N ILE A 35 15.11 10.45 -7.02
CA ILE A 35 14.52 9.17 -7.43
C ILE A 35 13.69 8.59 -6.27
N GLY A 36 14.26 8.52 -5.07
CA GLY A 36 13.60 7.94 -3.90
C GLY A 36 12.30 8.64 -3.54
N ASN A 37 12.27 9.98 -3.54
CA ASN A 37 11.05 10.74 -3.26
C ASN A 37 9.99 10.54 -4.36
N SER A 38 10.42 10.56 -5.63
CA SER A 38 9.52 10.33 -6.76
C SER A 38 8.89 8.94 -6.71
N LEU A 39 9.69 7.89 -6.51
CA LEU A 39 9.21 6.51 -6.36
C LEU A 39 8.29 6.38 -5.14
N ARG A 40 8.66 6.93 -3.98
CA ARG A 40 7.80 6.90 -2.78
C ARG A 40 6.42 7.50 -3.06
N ARG A 41 6.36 8.62 -3.76
CA ARG A 41 5.08 9.27 -4.11
C ARG A 41 4.23 8.38 -5.00
N VAL A 42 4.80 7.88 -6.09
CA VAL A 42 4.09 7.00 -7.03
C VAL A 42 3.60 5.73 -6.34
N LEU A 43 4.45 5.09 -5.52
CA LEU A 43 4.10 3.87 -4.80
C LEU A 43 2.98 4.09 -3.76
N LEU A 44 2.89 5.28 -3.15
CA LEU A 44 1.85 5.58 -2.16
C LEU A 44 0.53 6.07 -2.77
N SER A 45 0.56 6.73 -3.94
CA SER A 45 -0.63 7.42 -4.47
C SER A 45 -1.18 6.87 -5.78
N SER A 46 -0.42 6.08 -6.53
CA SER A 46 -0.74 5.78 -7.93
C SER A 46 -0.75 4.29 -8.26
N ILE A 47 -0.60 3.43 -7.25
CA ILE A 47 -0.78 1.98 -7.43
C ILE A 47 -2.28 1.67 -7.44
N GLN A 48 -2.71 0.98 -8.50
CA GLN A 48 -4.08 0.47 -8.58
C GLN A 48 -4.27 -0.67 -7.57
N GLY A 49 -5.41 -0.66 -6.89
CA GLY A 49 -5.79 -1.69 -5.92
C GLY A 49 -7.28 -1.70 -5.69
N ALA A 50 -7.76 -2.74 -5.02
CA ALA A 50 -9.14 -2.85 -4.59
C ALA A 50 -9.21 -2.86 -3.05
N ALA A 51 -10.14 -2.08 -2.50
CA ALA A 51 -10.38 -1.97 -1.07
C ALA A 51 -11.87 -1.73 -0.82
N PRO A 52 -12.39 -2.14 0.35
CA PRO A 52 -13.79 -1.88 0.70
C PRO A 52 -14.00 -0.38 0.90
N THR A 53 -14.96 0.20 0.17
CA THR A 53 -15.28 1.64 0.23
C THR A 53 -16.50 1.94 1.10
N ALA A 54 -17.44 1.01 1.19
CA ALA A 54 -18.64 1.12 2.02
C ALA A 54 -19.08 -0.25 2.52
N VAL A 55 -19.72 -0.27 3.69
CA VAL A 55 -20.34 -1.45 4.28
C VAL A 55 -21.67 -1.04 4.91
N LYS A 56 -22.69 -1.91 4.82
CA LYS A 56 -23.99 -1.71 5.45
C LYS A 56 -24.25 -2.88 6.39
N PHE A 57 -24.53 -2.58 7.65
CA PHE A 57 -24.90 -3.56 8.66
C PHE A 57 -26.41 -3.50 8.91
N GLU A 58 -27.06 -4.64 8.93
CA GLU A 58 -28.47 -4.71 9.28
C GLU A 58 -28.63 -4.50 10.80
N GLY A 59 -29.60 -3.66 11.20
CA GLY A 59 -29.83 -3.35 12.61
C GLY A 59 -28.87 -2.32 13.23
N ALA A 60 -27.94 -1.76 12.47
CA ALA A 60 -27.06 -0.68 12.93
C ALA A 60 -27.38 0.64 12.22
N LEU A 61 -27.61 1.70 13.00
CA LEU A 61 -27.82 3.06 12.48
C LEU A 61 -26.50 3.81 12.27
N HIS A 62 -25.47 3.47 13.04
CA HIS A 62 -24.15 4.09 12.99
C HIS A 62 -23.05 3.12 13.42
N GLU A 63 -21.80 3.48 13.16
CA GLU A 63 -20.60 2.67 13.43
C GLU A 63 -20.28 2.42 14.91
N PHE A 64 -20.89 3.18 15.83
CA PHE A 64 -20.70 2.99 17.28
C PHE A 64 -21.72 2.04 17.93
N THR A 65 -22.51 1.32 17.15
CA THR A 65 -23.51 0.38 17.66
C THR A 65 -22.89 -0.99 17.92
N THR A 66 -23.42 -1.74 18.88
CA THR A 66 -23.12 -3.16 19.07
C THR A 66 -24.24 -4.02 18.49
N LEU A 67 -23.89 -5.12 17.83
CA LEU A 67 -24.87 -6.03 17.24
C LEU A 67 -25.16 -7.20 18.20
N PRO A 68 -26.43 -7.54 18.45
CA PRO A 68 -26.77 -8.71 19.25
C PRO A 68 -26.15 -10.00 18.66
N GLY A 69 -25.48 -10.78 19.51
CA GLY A 69 -24.83 -12.03 19.10
C GLY A 69 -23.45 -11.87 18.47
N VAL A 70 -22.94 -10.64 18.35
CA VAL A 70 -21.57 -10.35 17.91
C VAL A 70 -20.75 -9.91 19.11
N ARG A 71 -19.53 -10.44 19.23
CA ARG A 71 -18.66 -10.16 20.38
C ARG A 71 -17.95 -8.82 20.23
N GLU A 72 -17.48 -8.52 19.03
CA GLU A 72 -16.78 -7.29 18.68
C GLU A 72 -17.76 -6.12 18.49
N ASP A 73 -17.30 -4.90 18.74
CA ASP A 73 -18.03 -3.71 18.33
C ASP A 73 -17.91 -3.46 16.81
N LEU A 74 -18.82 -2.66 16.26
CA LEU A 74 -18.82 -2.38 14.83
C LEU A 74 -17.56 -1.64 14.36
N VAL A 75 -16.93 -0.82 15.22
CA VAL A 75 -15.69 -0.11 14.88
C VAL A 75 -14.55 -1.11 14.65
N GLU A 76 -14.42 -2.10 15.53
CA GLU A 76 -13.44 -3.18 15.43
C GLU A 76 -13.67 -4.00 14.16
N ILE A 77 -14.92 -4.33 13.85
CA ILE A 77 -15.27 -5.03 12.61
C ILE A 77 -14.87 -4.20 11.39
N ILE A 78 -15.19 -2.90 11.36
CA ILE A 78 -14.80 -1.99 10.26
C ILE A 78 -13.28 -1.92 10.12
N LEU A 79 -12.53 -1.84 11.24
CA LEU A 79 -11.07 -1.84 11.21
C LEU A 79 -10.49 -3.16 10.70
N ASN A 80 -11.13 -4.28 11.02
CA ASN A 80 -10.72 -5.58 10.51
C ASN A 80 -11.05 -5.74 9.02
N LEU A 81 -12.18 -5.21 8.53
CA LEU A 81 -12.50 -5.15 7.10
C LEU A 81 -11.44 -4.36 6.31
N LYS A 82 -10.91 -3.26 6.87
CA LYS A 82 -9.81 -2.49 6.23
C LYS A 82 -8.50 -3.27 6.07
N LYS A 83 -8.30 -4.37 6.82
CA LYS A 83 -7.10 -5.22 6.71
C LYS A 83 -7.24 -6.30 5.63
N LEU A 84 -8.46 -6.54 5.12
CA LEU A 84 -8.70 -7.53 4.08
C LEU A 84 -8.12 -7.06 2.73
N ARG A 85 -7.43 -7.96 2.04
CA ARG A 85 -6.81 -7.68 0.74
C ARG A 85 -7.70 -8.24 -0.38
N PHE A 86 -8.26 -7.34 -1.19
CA PHE A 86 -9.12 -7.72 -2.31
C PHE A 86 -8.34 -7.72 -3.62
N LYS A 87 -8.71 -8.65 -4.51
CA LYS A 87 -8.25 -8.68 -5.90
C LYS A 87 -9.49 -8.72 -6.80
N LEU A 88 -9.68 -7.70 -7.62
CA LEU A 88 -10.75 -7.68 -8.61
C LEU A 88 -10.37 -8.64 -9.75
N LEU A 89 -11.26 -9.58 -10.10
CA LEU A 89 -11.02 -10.58 -11.14
C LEU A 89 -11.66 -10.21 -12.50
N GLY A 90 -12.31 -9.04 -12.59
CA GLY A 90 -12.91 -8.50 -13.81
C GLY A 90 -12.60 -7.01 -13.98
N GLU A 91 -13.06 -6.41 -15.08
CA GLU A 91 -12.97 -4.97 -15.29
C GLU A 91 -14.03 -4.25 -14.44
N GLY A 92 -13.59 -3.20 -13.75
CA GLY A 92 -14.44 -2.40 -12.85
C GLY A 92 -15.36 -1.44 -13.58
#